data_AF-A0A1H0EEK6-F1
#
_entry.id   AF-A0A1H0EEK6-F1
#
_cell.length_a   1.000
_cell.length_b   1.000
_cell.length_c   1.000
_cell.angle_alpha   90.00
_cell.angle_beta   90.00
_cell.angle_gamma   90.00
#
_symmetry.space_group_name_H-M   'P 1'
#
loop_
_entity.id
_entity.type
_entity.pdbx_description
1 polymer ?
#
loop_
_entity_poly.entity_id
_entity_poly.type
_entity_poly.pdbx_seq_one_letter_code
_entity_poly.pdbx_strand_id
1 'polypeptide(L)' 'MFLSAFAALHDPASRSCYDRCRNRGKTHTQALLRLARHRIRVLFAMLRDGTFYEPRTPHPA' A
#
# COMPACT_ATOMS: atom_id res chain seq x y z
N MET A 1 14.33 3.64 1.04
CA MET A 1 12.87 3.72 1.26
C MET A 1 12.04 4.08 0.01
N PHE A 2 12.60 4.74 -1.02
CA PHE A 2 11.87 5.08 -2.25
C PHE A 2 11.65 3.86 -3.18
N LEU A 3 12.68 3.01 -3.31
CA LEU A 3 12.64 1.80 -4.16
C LEU A 3 11.64 0.75 -3.68
N SER A 4 11.46 0.59 -2.37
CA SER A 4 10.47 -0.34 -1.84
C SER A 4 9.05 0.10 -2.21
N ALA A 5 8.74 1.40 -2.22
CA ALA A 5 7.43 1.90 -2.65
C ALA A 5 7.12 1.57 -4.13
N PHE A 6 8.11 1.55 -5.02
CA PHE A 6 7.93 1.06 -6.39
C PHE A 6 7.56 -0.42 -6.45
N ALA A 7 8.14 -1.26 -5.59
CA ALA A 7 7.72 -2.66 -5.51
C ALA A 7 6.25 -2.82 -5.05
N ALA A 8 5.65 -1.84 -4.36
CA ALA A 8 4.20 -1.88 -4.06
C ALA A 8 3.34 -1.50 -5.26
N LEU A 9 3.85 -0.70 -6.20
CA LEU A 9 3.08 -0.30 -7.38
C LEU A 9 2.79 -1.47 -8.33
N HIS A 10 3.49 -2.60 -8.18
CA HIS A 10 3.18 -3.85 -8.87
C HIS A 10 1.87 -4.50 -8.38
N ASP A 11 1.43 -4.17 -7.16
CA ASP A 11 0.14 -4.63 -6.64
C ASP A 11 -1.00 -3.69 -7.11
N PRO A 12 -2.07 -4.23 -7.73
CA PRO A 12 -3.13 -3.41 -8.30
C PRO A 12 -3.92 -2.61 -7.26
N ALA A 13 -4.05 -3.10 -6.02
CA ALA A 13 -4.70 -2.36 -4.93
C ALA A 13 -3.87 -1.15 -4.48
N SER A 14 -2.56 -1.34 -4.39
CA SER A 14 -1.58 -0.30 -4.08
C SER A 14 -1.50 0.77 -5.18
N ARG A 15 -1.61 0.36 -6.45
CA ARG A 15 -1.68 1.28 -7.61
C ARG A 15 -2.94 2.14 -7.59
N SER A 16 -4.12 1.55 -7.36
CA SER A 16 -5.37 2.31 -7.21
C SER A 16 -5.33 3.31 -6.05
N CYS A 17 -4.65 2.96 -4.95
CA CYS A 17 -4.46 3.86 -3.81
C CYS A 17 -3.50 5.01 -4.16
N TYR A 18 -2.41 4.72 -4.88
CA TYR A 18 -1.46 5.72 -5.39
C TYR A 18 -2.14 6.70 -6.36
N ASP A 19 -2.90 6.19 -7.33
CA ASP A 19 -3.60 7.00 -8.33
C ASP A 19 -4.69 7.87 -7.67
N ARG A 20 -5.42 7.34 -6.67
CA ARG A 20 -6.33 8.15 -5.85
C ARG A 20 -5.62 9.26 -5.07
N CYS A 21 -4.38 9.04 -4.65
CA CYS A 21 -3.61 10.08 -3.97
C CYS A 21 -3.12 11.14 -4.95
N ARG A 22 -2.78 10.76 -6.19
CA ARG A 22 -2.42 11.69 -7.28
C ARG A 22 -3.61 12.53 -7.74
N ASN A 23 -4.77 11.92 -7.97
CA ASN A 23 -6.00 12.63 -8.37
C ASN A 23 -6.51 13.61 -7.30
N ARG A 24 -6.14 13.40 -6.03
CA ARG A 24 -6.49 14.30 -4.92
C ARG A 24 -5.54 15.50 -4.77
N GLY A 25 -4.61 15.72 -5.71
CA GLY A 25 -3.66 16.83 -5.66
C GLY A 25 -2.65 16.76 -4.51
N LYS A 26 -2.54 15.61 -3.83
CA LYS A 26 -1.60 15.43 -2.72
C LYS A 26 -0.18 15.33 -3.26
N THR A 27 0.76 15.96 -2.57
CA THR A 27 2.17 15.88 -2.96
C THR A 27 2.63 14.43 -2.98
N HIS A 28 3.47 14.10 -3.95
CA HIS A 28 3.98 12.73 -4.18
C HIS A 28 4.53 12.10 -2.88
N THR A 29 5.20 12.92 -2.05
CA THR A 29 5.72 12.56 -0.74
C THR A 29 4.63 12.12 0.24
N GLN A 30 3.45 12.75 0.24
CA GLN A 30 2.32 12.37 1.10
C GLN A 30 1.68 11.06 0.64
N ALA A 31 1.56 10.84 -0.67
CA ALA A 31 1.08 9.58 -1.23
C ALA A 31 2.01 8.41 -0.85
N LEU A 32 3.32 8.62 -0.99
CA LEU A 32 4.34 7.65 -0.58
C LEU A 32 4.33 7.39 0.93
N LEU A 33 4.21 8.44 1.74
CA LEU A 33 4.18 8.30 3.20
C LEU A 33 2.95 7.51 3.65
N ARG A 34 1.79 7.72 3.01
CA ARG A 34 0.56 6.94 3.26
C ARG A 34 0.76 5.47 2.88
N LEU A 35 1.38 5.18 1.74
CA LEU A 35 1.68 3.82 1.28
C LEU A 35 2.67 3.12 2.23
N ALA A 36 3.75 3.79 2.62
CA ALA A 36 4.75 3.27 3.55
C ALA A 36 4.11 2.94 4.91
N ARG A 37 3.25 3.82 5.41
CA ARG A 37 2.54 3.62 6.68
C ARG A 37 1.55 2.45 6.60
N HIS A 38 0.91 2.24 5.45
CA HIS A 38 0.06 1.06 5.22
C HIS A 38 0.88 -0.23 5.23
N ARG A 39 2.05 -0.26 4.58
CA ARG A 39 2.97 -1.40 4.61
C ARG A 39 3.48 -1.73 6.00
N ILE A 40 3.88 -0.72 6.77
CA ILE A 40 4.32 -0.92 8.16
C ILE A 40 3.17 -1.52 9.00
N ARG A 41 1.93 -1.05 8.81
CA ARG A 41 0.76 -1.61 9.50
C ARG A 41 0.51 -3.07 9.13
N VAL A 42 0.64 -3.41 7.84
CA VAL A 42 0.46 -4.77 7.32
C VAL A 42 1.56 -5.70 7.87
N LEU A 43 2.82 -5.26 7.87
CA LEU A 43 3.93 -6.01 8.50
C LEU A 43 3.75 -6.16 10.02
N PHE A 44 3.31 -5.09 10.71
CA PHE A 44 3.02 -5.15 12.13
C PHE A 44 1.88 -6.12 12.45
N ALA A 45 0.82 -6.13 11.64
CA ALA A 45 -0.28 -7.08 11.77
C ALA A 45 0.19 -8.53 11.55
N MET A 46 0.99 -8.79 10.52
CA MET A 46 1.59 -10.13 10.31
C MET A 46 2.44 -10.58 11.49
N LEU A 47 3.28 -9.69 12.03
CA LEU A 47 4.13 -10.02 13.16
C LEU A 47 3.33 -10.27 14.44
N ARG A 48 2.26 -9.50 14.65
CA ARG A 48 1.37 -9.63 15.81
C ARG A 48 0.53 -10.89 15.74
N ASP A 49 -0.05 -11.16 14.57
CA ASP A 49 -1.05 -12.21 14.39
C ASP A 49 -0.39 -13.55 13.98
N GLY A 50 0.90 -13.53 13.61
CA GLY A 50 1.65 -14.71 13.16
C GLY A 50 1.17 -15.26 11.81
N THR A 51 0.29 -14.52 11.13
CA THR A 51 -0.35 -14.92 9.88
C THR A 51 0.37 -14.35 8.67
N PHE A 52 0.40 -15.10 7.57
CA PHE A 52 0.93 -14.62 6.30
C PHE A 52 0.05 -13.52 5.69
N TYR A 53 0.64 -12.69 4.82
CA TYR A 53 -0.12 -11.72 4.05
C TYR A 53 -1.11 -12.41 3.11
N GLU A 54 -2.41 -12.30 3.38
CA GLU A 54 -3.42 -12.53 2.35
C GLU A 54 -3.71 -11.22 1.64
N PRO A 55 -3.29 -11.06 0.37
CA PRO A 55 -3.73 -9.93 -0.42
C PRO A 55 -5.26 -10.02 -0.52
N ARG A 56 -5.95 -9.01 0.01
CA ARG A 56 -7.40 -8.85 -0.19
C ARG A 56 -7.60 -8.52 -1.66
N THR A 57 -7.56 -9.53 -2.52
CA THR A 57 -8.06 -9.46 -3.88
C THR A 57 -9.48 -8.92 -3.77
N PRO A 58 -9.80 -7.77 -4.39
CA PRO A 58 -11.17 -7.31 -4.43
C PRO A 58 -11.95 -8.41 -5.14
N HIS A 59 -12.79 -9.12 -4.39
CA HIS A 59 -13.73 -10.07 -4.95
C HIS A 59 -14.61 -9.27 -5.92
N PRO A 60 -14.56 -9.55 -7.23
CA PRO A 60 -15.49 -8.93 -8.16
C PRO A 60 -16.86 -9.50 -7.80
N ALA A 61 -17.70 -8.66 -7.20
CA ALA A 61 -19.13 -8.93 -7.07
C ALA A 61 -19.79 -8.80 -8.43
#